data_AF-A0A979FZ43-F1
#
_entry.id   AF-A0A979FZ43-F1
#
_cell.length_a   1.000
_cell.length_b   1.000
_cell.length_c   1.000
_cell.angle_alpha   90.00
_cell.angle_beta   90.00
_cell.angle_gamma   90.00
#
_symmetry.space_group_name_H-M   'P 1'
#
loop_
_entity.id
_entity.type
_entity.pdbx_description
1 polymer ?
#
loop_
_entity_poly.entity_id
_entity_poly.type
_entity_poly.pdbx_seq_one_letter_code
_entity_poly.pdbx_strand_id
1 'polypeptide(L)'
;MNKITINYGLLLFLYAYLRQLDLSLDRSRWTPWQELKDYYRQQIAPGRVAALLLATAKLTPEYVTGITPIEWTNWRMFIRFIGWKGSALTKDQVLYCYQVLKTFEKYLQQDFHEYNEQEQLRVQVCKISYQVIEYKLSLADVGKASRIEHYLQNENIVTIPLKQFYQGLI
;
A
#
# COMPACT_ATOMS: atom_id res chain seq x y z
N MET A 1 -16.37 0.47 -15.85
CA MET A 1 -15.58 -0.23 -14.82
C MET A 1 -16.46 -0.49 -13.61
N ASN A 2 -16.56 -1.74 -13.16
CA ASN A 2 -17.29 -2.07 -11.94
C ASN A 2 -16.58 -1.45 -10.73
N LYS A 3 -17.33 -0.69 -9.94
CA LYS A 3 -16.88 -0.07 -8.69
C LYS A 3 -17.14 -1.06 -7.55
N ILE A 4 -16.15 -1.22 -6.69
CA ILE A 4 -16.16 -2.03 -5.49
C ILE A 4 -16.07 -1.05 -4.32
N THR A 5 -17.09 -1.05 -3.47
CA THR A 5 -17.09 -0.23 -2.26
C THR A 5 -16.25 -0.94 -1.20
N ILE A 6 -15.19 -0.27 -0.74
CA ILE A 6 -14.39 -0.72 0.39
C ILE A 6 -14.80 0.09 1.62
N ASN A 7 -14.84 -0.53 2.79
CA ASN A 7 -15.08 0.21 4.03
C ASN A 7 -13.98 1.27 4.24
N TYR A 8 -14.34 2.45 4.72
CA TYR A 8 -13.39 3.54 4.92
C TYR A 8 -12.20 3.17 5.83
N GLY A 9 -12.45 2.44 6.92
CA GLY A 9 -11.40 1.96 7.83
C GLY A 9 -10.39 1.04 7.11
N LEU A 10 -10.89 0.12 6.27
CA LEU A 10 -10.02 -0.72 5.44
C LEU A 10 -9.25 0.10 4.40
N LEU A 11 -9.86 1.12 3.81
CA LEU A 11 -9.18 2.00 2.87
C LEU A 11 -8.06 2.81 3.53
N LEU A 12 -8.31 3.31 4.75
CA LEU A 12 -7.32 4.00 5.57
C LEU A 12 -6.20 3.06 6.01
N PHE A 13 -6.52 1.85 6.46
CA PHE A 13 -5.53 0.82 6.75
C PHE A 13 -4.64 0.54 5.54
N LEU A 14 -5.25 0.33 4.36
CA LEU A 14 -4.52 0.04 3.13
C LEU A 14 -3.57 1.19 2.76
N TYR A 15 -4.00 2.44 2.90
CA TYR A 15 -3.13 3.60 2.72
C TYR A 15 -1.96 3.61 3.69
N ALA A 16 -2.21 3.43 5.00
CA ALA A 16 -1.17 3.43 6.02
C ALA A 16 -0.15 2.29 5.79
N TYR A 17 -0.63 1.09 5.42
CA TYR A 17 0.22 -0.05 5.09
C TYR A 17 1.10 0.22 3.89
N LEU A 18 0.54 0.73 2.78
CA LEU A 18 1.29 1.07 1.58
C LEU A 18 2.26 2.23 1.82
N ARG A 19 1.91 3.18 2.69
CA ARG A 19 2.81 4.28 3.09
C ARG A 19 3.99 3.76 3.91
N GLN A 20 3.76 2.87 4.87
CA GLN A 20 4.83 2.18 5.60
C GLN A 20 5.75 1.44 4.62
N LEU A 21 5.17 0.74 3.65
CA LEU A 21 5.89 -0.04 2.64
C LEU A 21 6.77 0.85 1.77
N ASP A 22 6.24 1.95 1.20
CA ASP A 22 7.02 2.93 0.42
C ASP A 22 8.21 3.48 1.22
N LEU A 23 7.95 3.96 2.44
CA LEU A 23 8.97 4.50 3.32
C LEU A 23 10.05 3.46 3.67
N SER A 24 9.63 2.24 3.97
CA SER A 24 10.55 1.15 4.31
C SER A 24 11.41 0.73 3.11
N LEU A 25 10.83 0.66 1.91
CA LEU A 25 11.56 0.41 0.68
C LEU A 25 12.57 1.52 0.37
N ASP A 26 12.21 2.78 0.57
CA ASP A 26 13.12 3.92 0.38
C ASP A 26 14.34 3.83 1.31
N ARG A 27 14.11 3.51 2.60
CA ARG A 27 15.18 3.35 3.60
C ARG A 27 16.06 2.15 3.33
N SER A 28 15.49 1.03 2.89
CA SER A 28 16.24 -0.21 2.64
C SER A 28 17.25 -0.13 1.50
N ARG A 29 17.26 0.96 0.71
CA ARG A 29 18.32 1.20 -0.29
C ARG A 29 19.73 1.31 0.30
N TRP A 30 19.82 1.64 1.58
CA TRP A 30 21.09 1.91 2.26
C TRP A 30 21.54 0.77 3.18
N THR A 31 20.80 -0.33 3.22
CA THR A 31 21.07 -1.48 4.11
C THR A 31 20.91 -2.80 3.37
N PRO A 32 21.50 -3.89 3.88
CA PRO A 32 21.18 -5.23 3.40
C PRO A 32 19.68 -5.50 3.37
N TRP A 33 19.19 -6.10 2.27
CA TRP A 33 17.77 -6.45 2.12
C TRP A 33 17.26 -7.37 3.24
N GLN A 34 18.14 -8.21 3.78
CA GLN A 34 17.83 -9.10 4.89
C GLN A 34 17.32 -8.36 6.13
N GLU A 35 17.82 -7.16 6.42
CA GLU A 35 17.36 -6.37 7.57
C GLU A 35 15.89 -5.92 7.38
N LEU A 36 15.50 -5.56 6.15
CA LEU A 36 14.09 -5.26 5.87
C LEU A 36 13.22 -6.51 5.98
N LYS A 37 13.70 -7.68 5.53
CA LYS A 37 12.99 -8.96 5.72
C LYS A 37 12.75 -9.22 7.20
N ASP A 38 13.77 -9.02 8.03
CA ASP A 38 13.69 -9.22 9.47
C ASP A 38 12.67 -8.29 10.13
N TYR A 39 12.64 -7.01 9.71
CA TYR A 39 11.60 -6.07 10.12
C TYR A 39 10.19 -6.58 9.77
N TYR A 40 9.96 -7.01 8.52
CA TYR A 40 8.64 -7.46 8.06
C TYR A 40 8.19 -8.82 8.62
N ARG A 41 9.08 -9.63 9.23
CA ARG A 41 8.69 -10.83 9.98
C ARG A 41 7.85 -10.51 11.21
N GLN A 42 7.97 -9.31 11.76
CA GLN A 42 7.20 -8.85 12.92
C GLN A 42 5.96 -8.05 12.54
N GLN A 43 5.81 -7.69 11.26
CA GLN A 43 4.69 -6.92 10.75
C GLN A 43 3.58 -7.82 10.20
N ILE A 44 2.43 -7.23 9.84
CA ILE A 44 1.42 -7.97 9.09
C ILE A 44 2.00 -8.37 7.72
N ALA A 45 1.99 -9.67 7.44
CA ALA A 45 2.44 -10.21 6.17
C ALA A 45 1.66 -9.59 4.99
N PRO A 46 2.33 -9.16 3.90
CA PRO A 46 1.65 -8.55 2.76
C PRO A 46 0.57 -9.45 2.14
N GLY A 47 0.79 -10.77 2.13
CA GLY A 47 -0.19 -11.74 1.67
C GLY A 47 -1.50 -11.74 2.47
N ARG A 48 -1.45 -11.46 3.78
CA ARG A 48 -2.67 -11.33 4.61
C ARG A 48 -3.46 -10.08 4.22
N VAL A 49 -2.77 -8.97 3.97
CA VAL A 49 -3.41 -7.72 3.49
C VAL A 49 -4.03 -7.93 2.12
N ALA A 50 -3.32 -8.61 1.21
CA ALA A 50 -3.82 -8.97 -0.12
C ALA A 50 -5.07 -9.87 -0.04
N ALA A 51 -5.07 -10.88 0.82
CA ALA A 51 -6.21 -11.78 1.01
C ALA A 51 -7.44 -11.03 1.57
N LEU A 52 -7.24 -10.17 2.58
CA LEU A 52 -8.29 -9.31 3.13
C LEU A 52 -8.92 -8.41 2.07
N LEU A 53 -8.08 -7.81 1.22
CA LEU A 53 -8.53 -6.94 0.14
C LEU A 53 -9.40 -7.68 -0.87
N LEU A 54 -8.97 -8.86 -1.35
CA LEU A 54 -9.76 -9.68 -2.27
C LEU A 54 -11.07 -10.17 -1.66
N ALA A 55 -11.03 -10.63 -0.41
CA ALA A 55 -12.21 -11.10 0.31
C ALA A 55 -13.27 -9.99 0.44
N THR A 56 -12.84 -8.78 0.84
CA THR A 56 -13.72 -7.61 0.91
C THR A 56 -14.29 -7.27 -0.46
N ALA A 57 -13.47 -7.35 -1.50
CA ALA A 57 -13.85 -7.05 -2.86
C ALA A 57 -14.71 -8.14 -3.53
N LYS A 58 -14.86 -9.31 -2.90
CA LYS A 58 -15.50 -10.51 -3.46
C LYS A 58 -14.89 -10.91 -4.82
N LEU A 59 -13.56 -10.86 -4.91
CA LEU A 59 -12.79 -11.24 -6.10
C LEU A 59 -11.96 -12.50 -5.84
N THR A 60 -11.77 -13.34 -6.86
CA THR A 60 -10.86 -14.50 -6.79
C THR A 60 -9.48 -14.17 -7.37
N PRO A 61 -8.41 -14.88 -6.94
CA PRO A 61 -7.06 -14.69 -7.46
C PRO A 61 -6.91 -15.01 -8.96
N GLU A 62 -7.80 -15.82 -9.56
CA GLU A 62 -7.71 -16.18 -10.99
C GLU A 62 -7.89 -14.96 -11.91
N TYR A 63 -8.50 -13.87 -11.44
CA TYR A 63 -8.71 -12.66 -12.21
C TYR A 63 -7.45 -11.78 -12.38
N VAL A 64 -6.28 -12.20 -11.88
CA VAL A 64 -5.11 -11.31 -11.68
C VAL A 64 -4.16 -11.24 -12.89
N THR A 65 -4.39 -11.99 -13.97
CA THR A 65 -3.48 -11.97 -15.13
C THR A 65 -3.66 -10.72 -16.00
N GLY A 66 -2.56 -10.06 -16.36
CA GLY A 66 -2.55 -9.01 -17.39
C GLY A 66 -3.01 -7.62 -16.92
N ILE A 67 -2.94 -7.31 -15.62
CA ILE A 67 -3.29 -5.99 -15.11
C ILE A 67 -2.27 -4.97 -15.58
N THR A 68 -2.73 -3.98 -16.35
CA THR A 68 -1.87 -2.88 -16.78
C THR A 68 -1.53 -1.96 -15.61
N PRO A 69 -0.29 -1.48 -15.52
CA PRO A 69 0.07 -0.46 -14.54
C PRO A 69 -0.85 0.74 -14.66
N ILE A 70 -1.24 1.32 -13.52
CA ILE A 70 -2.02 2.56 -13.51
C ILE A 70 -1.19 3.64 -14.20
N GLU A 71 -1.70 4.16 -15.32
CA GLU A 71 -1.07 5.26 -16.03
C GLU A 71 -1.08 6.53 -15.17
N TRP A 72 0.12 7.11 -15.05
CA TRP A 72 0.33 8.31 -14.26
C TRP A 72 -0.20 9.52 -15.02
N THR A 73 -1.06 10.29 -14.36
CA THR A 73 -1.55 11.53 -14.91
C THR A 73 -1.63 12.62 -13.84
N ASN A 74 -0.92 13.73 -14.07
CA ASN A 74 -0.78 14.85 -13.12
C ASN A 74 -2.12 15.48 -12.71
N TRP A 75 -3.15 15.40 -13.56
CA TRP A 75 -4.48 15.92 -13.26
C TRP A 75 -5.12 15.25 -12.03
N ARG A 76 -4.70 14.01 -11.68
CA ARG A 76 -5.24 13.27 -10.53
C ARG A 76 -4.95 13.92 -9.17
N MET A 77 -3.84 14.64 -9.06
CA MET A 77 -3.52 15.42 -7.84
C MET A 77 -4.49 16.59 -7.65
N PHE A 78 -4.93 17.24 -8.74
CA PHE A 78 -5.86 18.36 -8.67
C PHE A 78 -7.28 17.92 -8.29
N ILE A 79 -7.65 16.65 -8.51
CA ILE A 79 -8.98 16.17 -8.17
C ILE A 79 -9.21 16.01 -6.66
N ARG A 80 -8.15 16.03 -5.84
CA ARG A 80 -8.27 16.05 -4.37
C ARG A 80 -9.05 17.28 -3.89
N PHE A 81 -9.07 18.36 -4.67
CA PHE A 81 -9.78 19.60 -4.36
C PHE A 81 -11.25 19.60 -4.80
N ILE A 82 -11.72 18.59 -5.55
CA ILE A 82 -13.08 18.55 -6.12
C ILE A 82 -14.05 17.74 -5.22
N GLY A 83 -13.75 17.61 -3.93
CA GLY A 83 -14.61 16.97 -2.93
C GLY A 83 -14.43 15.45 -2.80
N TRP A 84 -14.99 14.89 -1.72
CA TRP A 84 -14.85 13.47 -1.34
C TRP A 84 -15.48 12.54 -2.38
N LYS A 85 -14.67 11.67 -3.00
CA LYS A 85 -15.10 10.71 -4.03
C LYS A 85 -15.62 9.36 -3.51
N GLY A 86 -15.89 9.26 -2.20
CA GLY A 86 -16.23 8.00 -1.53
C GLY A 86 -15.10 6.97 -1.51
N SER A 87 -15.32 5.87 -0.81
CA SER A 87 -14.36 4.78 -0.58
C SER A 87 -14.39 3.67 -1.65
N ALA A 88 -14.88 3.99 -2.85
CA ALA A 88 -14.99 3.03 -3.94
C ALA A 88 -13.68 2.93 -4.75
N LEU A 89 -13.22 1.70 -4.99
CA LEU A 89 -12.14 1.37 -5.93
C LEU A 89 -12.71 0.70 -7.18
N THR A 90 -12.04 0.79 -8.32
CA THR A 90 -12.39 -0.05 -9.47
C THR A 90 -11.83 -1.47 -9.27
N LYS A 91 -12.42 -2.47 -9.96
CA LYS A 91 -11.86 -3.83 -10.00
C LYS A 91 -10.36 -3.83 -10.31
N ASP A 92 -9.94 -3.08 -11.32
CA ASP A 92 -8.53 -3.04 -11.74
C ASP A 92 -7.62 -2.41 -10.68
N GLN A 93 -8.09 -1.40 -9.94
CA GLN A 93 -7.35 -0.81 -8.82
C GLN A 93 -7.16 -1.81 -7.67
N VAL A 94 -8.20 -2.58 -7.34
CA VAL A 94 -8.13 -3.64 -6.31
C VAL A 94 -7.13 -4.70 -6.73
N LEU A 95 -7.24 -5.18 -7.97
CA LEU A 95 -6.36 -6.23 -8.49
C LEU A 95 -4.91 -5.76 -8.61
N TYR A 96 -4.68 -4.52 -9.03
CA TYR A 96 -3.34 -3.93 -9.06
C TYR A 96 -2.73 -3.86 -7.66
N CYS A 97 -3.50 -3.43 -6.65
CA CYS A 97 -3.05 -3.45 -5.27
C CYS A 97 -2.66 -4.84 -4.79
N TYR A 98 -3.51 -5.82 -5.09
CA TYR A 98 -3.25 -7.21 -4.76
C TYR A 98 -1.94 -7.69 -5.39
N GLN A 99 -1.72 -7.39 -6.67
CA GLN A 99 -0.49 -7.75 -7.36
C GLN A 99 0.74 -7.12 -6.71
N VAL A 100 0.70 -5.81 -6.39
CA VAL A 100 1.80 -5.13 -5.70
C VAL A 100 2.14 -5.78 -4.36
N LEU A 101 1.12 -6.11 -3.56
CA LEU A 101 1.30 -6.77 -2.26
C LEU A 101 1.89 -8.18 -2.41
N LYS A 102 1.44 -8.96 -3.42
CA LYS A 102 1.98 -10.30 -3.72
C LYS A 102 3.41 -10.25 -4.25
N THR A 103 3.73 -9.25 -5.08
CA THR A 103 5.10 -9.00 -5.55
C THR A 103 6.02 -8.70 -4.37
N PHE A 104 5.59 -7.84 -3.45
CA PHE A 104 6.37 -7.55 -2.25
C PHE A 104 6.53 -8.80 -1.36
N GLU A 105 5.47 -9.58 -1.15
CA GLU A 105 5.56 -10.85 -0.42
C GLU A 105 6.57 -11.81 -1.04
N LYS A 106 6.59 -11.93 -2.38
CA LYS A 106 7.57 -12.74 -3.10
C LYS A 106 8.99 -12.26 -2.80
N TYR A 107 9.25 -10.95 -2.82
CA TYR A 107 10.57 -10.39 -2.52
C TYR A 107 10.96 -10.46 -1.03
N LEU A 108 10.01 -10.64 -0.12
CA LEU A 108 10.35 -10.98 1.26
C LEU A 108 10.85 -12.42 1.40
N GLN A 109 10.45 -13.32 0.48
CA GLN A 109 10.87 -14.73 0.47
C GLN A 109 12.12 -14.97 -0.38
N GLN A 110 12.28 -14.22 -1.47
CA GLN A 110 13.37 -14.34 -2.43
C GLN A 110 14.13 -13.02 -2.46
N ASP A 111 15.47 -13.04 -2.42
CA ASP A 111 16.22 -11.80 -2.67
C ASP A 111 15.91 -11.24 -4.05
N PHE A 112 16.00 -9.92 -4.20
CA PHE A 112 15.95 -9.30 -5.53
C PHE A 112 17.10 -9.81 -6.40
N HIS A 113 16.86 -9.93 -7.70
CA HIS A 113 17.93 -10.20 -8.65
C HIS A 113 18.67 -8.92 -9.02
N GLU A 114 17.97 -7.78 -9.05
CA GLU A 114 18.53 -6.48 -9.41
C GLU A 114 17.97 -5.35 -8.54
N TYR A 115 18.81 -4.34 -8.22
CA TYR A 115 18.38 -3.14 -7.49
C TYR A 115 17.19 -2.42 -8.15
N ASN A 116 17.10 -2.47 -9.48
CA ASN A 116 16.01 -1.86 -10.25
C ASN A 116 14.63 -2.43 -9.88
N GLU A 117 14.56 -3.68 -9.43
CA GLU A 117 13.29 -4.32 -9.04
C GLU A 117 12.70 -3.69 -7.78
N GLN A 118 13.54 -3.32 -6.81
CA GLN A 118 13.11 -2.64 -5.59
C GLN A 118 12.50 -1.27 -5.89
N GLU A 119 13.17 -0.48 -6.74
CA GLU A 119 12.67 0.84 -7.10
C GLU A 119 11.39 0.75 -7.95
N GLN A 120 11.31 -0.23 -8.85
CA GLN A 120 10.08 -0.49 -9.58
C GLN A 120 8.92 -0.82 -8.64
N LEU A 121 9.12 -1.69 -7.64
CA LEU A 121 8.10 -1.99 -6.65
C LEU A 121 7.69 -0.72 -5.88
N ARG A 122 8.65 0.08 -5.41
CA ARG A 122 8.37 1.31 -4.68
C ARG A 122 7.54 2.28 -5.51
N VAL A 123 7.87 2.47 -6.79
CA VAL A 123 7.08 3.30 -7.72
C VAL A 123 5.65 2.77 -7.87
N GLN A 124 5.45 1.45 -7.95
CA GLN A 124 4.11 0.85 -8.02
C GLN A 124 3.31 1.12 -6.74
N VAL A 125 3.94 0.99 -5.57
CA VAL A 125 3.34 1.30 -4.26
C VAL A 125 2.95 2.78 -4.18
N CYS A 126 3.83 3.69 -4.62
CA CYS A 126 3.55 5.13 -4.69
C CYS A 126 2.33 5.42 -5.59
N LYS A 127 2.26 4.79 -6.76
CA LYS A 127 1.15 4.99 -7.70
C LYS A 127 -0.19 4.65 -7.04
N ILE A 128 -0.28 3.52 -6.35
CA ILE A 128 -1.55 3.16 -5.73
C ILE A 128 -1.85 3.94 -4.45
N SER A 129 -0.88 4.14 -3.56
CA SER A 129 -1.09 4.89 -2.32
C SER A 129 -1.53 6.33 -2.59
N TYR A 130 -0.75 7.08 -3.37
CA TYR A 130 -0.98 8.50 -3.59
C TYR A 130 -2.02 8.78 -4.68
N GLN A 131 -2.05 8.00 -5.77
CA GLN A 131 -2.87 8.31 -6.94
C GLN A 131 -4.17 7.51 -7.04
N VAL A 132 -4.42 6.60 -6.10
CA VAL A 132 -5.69 5.86 -6.01
C VAL A 132 -6.34 6.05 -4.65
N ILE A 133 -5.59 5.90 -3.57
CA ILE A 133 -6.18 5.81 -2.24
C ILE A 133 -6.23 7.16 -1.54
N GLU A 134 -5.14 7.94 -1.55
CA GLU A 134 -5.01 9.15 -0.72
C GLU A 134 -6.16 10.15 -0.88
N TYR A 135 -6.56 10.47 -2.13
CA TYR A 135 -7.62 11.46 -2.38
C TYR A 135 -9.03 10.99 -1.97
N LYS A 136 -9.16 9.75 -1.49
CA LYS A 136 -10.41 9.18 -0.94
C LYS A 136 -10.48 9.29 0.58
N LEU A 137 -9.40 9.74 1.21
CA LEU A 137 -9.26 9.88 2.66
C LEU A 137 -9.36 11.34 3.09
N SER A 138 -9.71 11.55 4.36
CA SER A 138 -9.68 12.88 4.97
C SER A 138 -8.23 13.36 5.13
N LEU A 139 -8.01 14.68 5.07
CA LEU A 139 -6.68 15.26 5.29
C LEU A 139 -6.13 14.95 6.68
N ALA A 140 -7.01 14.86 7.68
CA ALA A 140 -6.64 14.49 9.04
C ALA A 140 -6.10 13.05 9.10
N ASP A 141 -6.76 12.11 8.44
CA ASP A 141 -6.33 10.71 8.40
C ASP A 141 -5.08 10.52 7.55
N VAL A 142 -4.95 11.25 6.44
CA VAL A 142 -3.70 11.29 5.65
C VAL A 142 -2.55 11.83 6.50
N GLY A 143 -2.77 12.93 7.23
CA GLY A 143 -1.79 13.50 8.15
C GLY A 143 -1.45 12.59 9.33
N LYS A 144 -2.40 11.76 9.77
CA LYS A 144 -2.16 10.71 10.77
C LYS A 144 -1.29 9.60 10.16
N ALA A 145 -1.67 9.06 9.00
CA ALA A 145 -0.95 7.97 8.33
C ALA A 145 0.43 8.38 7.79
N SER A 146 0.69 9.67 7.56
CA SER A 146 2.04 10.14 7.19
C SER A 146 3.08 9.94 8.29
N ARG A 147 2.64 9.76 9.54
CA ARG A 147 3.46 9.50 10.73
C ARG A 147 3.61 8.00 11.03
N ILE A 148 3.25 7.13 10.09
CA ILE A 148 3.32 5.68 10.28
C ILE A 148 4.75 5.23 10.61
N GLU A 149 4.87 4.34 11.59
CA GLU A 149 6.13 3.65 11.88
C GLU A 149 6.61 2.87 10.64
N HIS A 150 7.91 2.88 10.39
CA HIS A 150 8.50 2.17 9.26
C HIS A 150 9.95 1.76 9.57
N TYR A 151 10.50 0.92 8.71
CA TYR A 151 11.87 0.45 8.82
C TYR A 151 12.88 1.60 8.80
N LEU A 152 13.86 1.58 9.71
CA LEU A 152 14.84 2.67 9.93
C LEU A 152 14.22 4.05 10.15
N GLN A 153 13.05 4.08 10.79
CA GLN A 153 12.47 5.33 11.26
C GLN A 153 13.40 6.01 12.26
N ASN A 154 13.51 7.35 12.16
CA ASN A 154 14.24 8.14 13.14
C ASN A 154 13.54 8.10 14.50
N GLU A 155 14.23 7.60 15.52
CA GLU A 155 13.72 7.42 16.89
C GLU A 155 13.29 8.73 17.57
N ASN A 156 13.79 9.88 17.12
CA ASN A 156 13.42 11.19 17.66
C ASN A 156 12.07 11.71 17.13
N ILE A 157 11.46 11.01 16.16
CA ILE A 157 10.19 11.42 15.55
C ILE A 157 9.07 10.54 16.10
N VAL A 158 8.08 11.17 16.72
CA VAL A 158 6.89 10.46 17.23
C VAL A 158 6.08 9.86 16.09
N THR A 159 6.06 8.54 16.01
CA THR A 159 5.30 7.76 15.03
C THR A 159 4.02 7.16 15.58
N ILE A 160 3.22 6.63 14.66
CA ILE A 160 1.98 5.91 14.95
C ILE A 160 2.16 4.46 14.51
N PRO A 161 1.97 3.49 15.43
CA PRO A 161 2.07 2.09 15.08
C PRO A 161 1.02 1.66 14.06
N LEU A 162 1.38 0.73 13.17
CA LEU A 162 0.47 0.21 12.14
C LEU A 162 -0.80 -0.39 12.77
N LYS A 163 -0.66 -0.97 13.98
CA LYS A 163 -1.77 -1.52 14.77
C LYS A 163 -2.95 -0.58 14.97
N GLN A 164 -2.69 0.73 15.07
CA GLN A 164 -3.78 1.70 15.24
C GLN A 164 -4.67 1.84 14.01
N PHE A 165 -4.23 1.35 12.85
CA PHE A 165 -4.98 1.45 11.60
C PHE A 165 -5.79 0.20 11.28
N TYR A 166 -5.42 -0.98 11.81
CA TYR A 166 -6.14 -2.24 11.58
C TYR A 166 -6.90 -2.77 12.79
N GLN A 167 -6.93 -2.05 13.91
CA GLN A 167 -7.67 -2.46 15.10
C GLN A 167 -9.16 -2.65 14.76
N GLY A 168 -9.67 -3.87 14.93
CA GLY A 168 -11.05 -4.25 14.58
C GLY A 168 -11.28 -4.63 13.12
N LEU A 169 -10.23 -4.69 12.29
CA LEU A 169 -10.27 -5.19 10.91
C LEU A 169 -9.64 -6.59 10.76
N ILE A 170 -8.66 -6.92 11.62
CA ILE A 170 -7.86 -8.15 11.62
C ILE A 170 -7.64 -8.59 13.07
#